data_AF-A0AA37RT07-F1
#
_entry.id   AF-A0AA37RT07-F1
#
_cell.length_a   1.000
_cell.length_b   1.000
_cell.length_c   1.000
_cell.angle_alpha   90.00
_cell.angle_beta   90.00
_cell.angle_gamma   90.00
#
_symmetry.space_group_name_H-M   'P 1'
#
loop_
_entity.id
_entity.type
_entity.pdbx_description
1 polymer ?
#
loop_
_entity_poly.entity_id
_entity_poly.type
_entity_poly.pdbx_seq_one_letter_code
_entity_poly.pdbx_strand_id
1 'polypeptide(L)'
;MKPIAFFVQALLWMSVACSPILVSFVIAVWAVYVGLVSSPMSGLGILLFGALVGVVWAERIRKTIGLSQFWGRLLGHPEFIRRSRSE
;
A
#
# COMPACT_ATOMS: atom_id res chain seq x y z
N MET A 1 -14.61 -21.50 11.37
CA MET A 1 -13.92 -21.23 10.07
C MET A 1 -13.84 -19.74 9.68
N LYS A 2 -14.30 -18.79 10.50
CA LYS A 2 -14.26 -17.35 10.20
C LYS A 2 -12.96 -16.58 10.56
N PRO A 3 -12.15 -16.95 11.57
CA PRO A 3 -11.05 -16.08 12.02
C PRO A 3 -9.90 -16.02 11.01
N ILE A 4 -9.63 -17.12 10.30
CA ILE A 4 -8.60 -17.18 9.26
C ILE A 4 -8.97 -16.26 8.10
N ALA A 5 -10.24 -16.21 7.70
CA ALA A 5 -10.70 -15.30 6.65
C ALA A 5 -10.53 -13.82 7.04
N PHE A 6 -10.85 -13.46 8.29
CA PHE A 6 -10.61 -12.11 8.81
C PHE A 6 -9.11 -11.78 8.88
N PHE A 7 -8.28 -12.74 9.29
CA PHE A 7 -6.84 -12.56 9.35
C PHE A 7 -6.23 -12.32 7.97
N VAL A 8 -6.60 -13.14 6.99
CA VAL A 8 -6.16 -12.97 5.58
C VAL A 8 -6.64 -11.63 5.03
N GLN A 9 -7.88 -11.24 5.32
CA GLN A 9 -8.42 -9.95 4.88
C GLN A 9 -7.69 -8.76 5.52
N ALA A 10 -7.29 -8.86 6.78
CA ALA A 10 -6.48 -7.86 7.46
C ALA A 10 -5.05 -7.78 6.88
N LEU A 11 -4.43 -8.93 6.58
CA LEU A 11 -3.12 -8.98 5.93
C LEU A 11 -3.14 -8.31 4.55
N LEU A 12 -4.13 -8.66 3.71
CA LEU A 12 -4.32 -8.02 2.41
C LEU A 12 -4.51 -6.51 2.55
N TRP A 13 -5.20 -6.06 3.61
CA TRP A 13 -5.47 -4.64 3.86
C TRP A 13 -4.20 -3.91 4.26
N MET A 14 -3.40 -4.53 5.14
CA MET A 14 -2.07 -4.04 5.49
C MET A 14 -1.16 -3.95 4.26
N SER A 15 -1.19 -4.93 3.35
CA SER A 15 -0.38 -4.87 2.12
C SER A 15 -0.73 -3.67 1.24
N VAL A 16 -2.03 -3.35 1.10
CA VAL A 16 -2.48 -2.18 0.34
C VAL A 16 -2.09 -0.87 1.06
N ALA A 17 -2.32 -0.79 2.37
CA ALA A 17 -1.98 0.39 3.17
C ALA A 17 -0.46 0.65 3.22
N CYS A 18 0.35 -0.41 3.19
CA CYS A 18 1.81 -0.32 3.28
C CYS A 18 2.44 0.34 2.04
N SER A 19 1.81 0.25 0.86
CA SER A 19 2.35 0.83 -0.36
C SER A 19 2.49 2.37 -0.28
N PRO A 20 1.44 3.14 0.05
CA PRO A 20 1.57 4.59 0.25
C PRO A 20 2.50 4.96 1.40
N ILE A 21 2.56 4.15 2.46
CA ILE A 21 3.47 4.38 3.60
C ILE A 21 4.93 4.27 3.16
N LEU A 22 5.28 3.21 2.43
CA LEU A 22 6.62 2.99 1.88
C LEU A 22 7.04 4.11 0.93
N VAL A 23 6.16 4.49 0.00
CA VAL A 23 6.42 5.59 -0.93
C VAL A 23 6.68 6.89 -0.17
N SER A 24 5.84 7.20 0.82
CA SER A 24 5.98 8.42 1.63
C SER A 24 7.22 8.40 2.51
N PHE A 25 7.64 7.22 3.01
CA PHE A 25 8.90 7.05 3.72
C PHE A 25 10.10 7.35 2.83
N VAL A 26 10.13 6.79 1.61
CA VAL A 26 11.21 7.07 0.64
C VAL A 26 11.28 8.57 0.33
N ILE A 27 10.13 9.21 0.10
CA ILE A 27 10.06 10.66 -0.16
C ILE A 27 10.55 11.45 1.06
N ALA A 28 10.16 11.08 2.28
CA ALA A 28 10.57 11.75 3.50
C ALA A 28 12.09 11.66 3.72
N VAL A 29 12.68 10.47 3.52
CA VAL A 29 14.14 10.27 3.62
C VAL A 29 14.87 11.07 2.55
N TRP A 30 14.39 11.03 1.31
CA TRP A 30 14.98 11.79 0.22
C TRP A 30 14.90 13.31 0.44
N ALA A 31 13.77 13.80 0.95
CA ALA A 31 13.58 15.21 1.28
C ALA A 31 14.55 15.68 2.39
N VAL A 32 14.81 14.84 3.39
CA VAL A 32 15.82 15.11 4.43
C VAL A 32 17.23 15.11 3.82
N TYR A 33 17.54 14.13 2.97
CA TYR A 33 18.86 14.00 2.35
C TYR A 33 19.22 15.18 1.44
N VAL A 34 18.27 15.68 0.64
CA VAL A 34 18.47 16.81 -0.27
C VAL A 34 18.38 18.16 0.46
N GLY A 35 18.08 18.17 1.76
CA GLY A 35 17.96 19.40 2.55
C GLY A 35 16.69 20.20 2.26
N LEU A 36 15.68 19.58 1.64
CA LEU A 36 14.37 20.20 1.37
C LEU A 36 13.59 20.43 2.67
N VAL A 37 13.81 19.59 3.67
CA VAL A 37 13.27 19.76 5.03
C VAL A 37 14.41 19.93 6.03
N SER A 38 14.30 20.96 6.86
CA SER A 38 15.36 21.39 7.79
C SER A 38 15.55 20.45 8.98
N SER A 39 14.60 19.56 9.25
CA SER A 39 14.68 18.60 10.36
C SER A 39 14.07 17.24 10.02
N PRO A 40 14.55 16.16 10.67
CA PRO A 40 13.90 14.85 10.62
C PRO A 40 12.45 14.89 11.13
N MET A 41 12.13 15.80 12.06
CA MET A 41 10.77 15.99 12.56
C MET A 41 9.80 16.47 11.48
N SER A 42 10.25 17.35 10.56
CA SER A 42 9.44 17.75 9.40
C SER A 42 9.18 16.57 8.44
N GLY A 43 10.11 15.62 8.34
CA GLY A 43 9.91 14.39 7.57
C GLY A 43 8.82 13.48 8.12
N LEU A 44 8.56 13.50 9.44
CA LEU A 44 7.46 12.75 10.05
C LEU A 44 6.09 13.20 9.54
N GLY A 45 5.92 14.48 9.20
CA GLY A 45 4.66 14.99 8.63
C GLY A 45 4.31 14.31 7.30
N ILE A 46 5.32 14.13 6.43
CA ILE A 46 5.17 13.45 5.13
C ILE A 46 4.83 11.97 5.36
N LEU A 47 5.48 11.33 6.31
CA LEU A 47 5.21 9.92 6.65
C LEU A 47 3.80 9.71 7.24
N LEU A 48 3.38 10.58 8.15
CA LEU A 48 2.03 10.56 8.72
C LEU A 48 0.97 10.80 7.66
N PHE A 49 1.21 11.71 6.73
CA PHE A 49 0.32 11.93 5.60
C PHE A 49 0.20 10.67 4.74
N GLY A 50 1.33 10.04 4.42
CA GLY A 50 1.39 8.76 3.73
C GLY A 50 0.62 7.64 4.44
N ALA A 51 0.71 7.57 5.76
CA ALA A 51 -0.03 6.62 6.58
C ALA A 51 -1.53 6.87 6.54
N LEU A 52 -1.97 8.12 6.70
CA LEU A 52 -3.39 8.47 6.63
C LEU A 52 -3.98 8.16 5.25
N VAL A 53 -3.28 8.55 4.18
CA VAL A 53 -3.68 8.23 2.81
C VAL A 53 -3.71 6.72 2.59
N GLY A 54 -2.71 5.99 3.06
CA GLY A 54 -2.66 4.53 2.98
C GLY A 54 -3.83 3.84 3.67
N VAL A 55 -4.17 4.27 4.89
CA VAL A 55 -5.32 3.74 5.65
C VAL A 55 -6.63 4.06 4.94
N VAL A 56 -6.85 5.30 4.51
CA VAL A 56 -8.08 5.72 3.82
C VAL A 56 -8.23 4.98 2.49
N TRP A 57 -7.13 4.79 1.75
CA TRP A 57 -7.13 4.09 0.47
C TRP A 57 -7.39 2.59 0.63
N ALA A 58 -6.74 1.94 1.58
CA ALA A 58 -7.00 0.54 1.90
C ALA A 58 -8.46 0.32 2.35
N GLU A 59 -9.00 1.25 3.14
CA GLU A 59 -10.39 1.20 3.59
C GLU A 59 -11.39 1.47 2.46
N ARG A 60 -11.06 2.37 1.52
CA ARG A 60 -11.83 2.57 0.28
C ARG A 60 -11.87 1.28 -0.53
N ILE A 61 -10.72 0.64 -0.78
CA ILE A 61 -10.64 -0.62 -1.56
C ILE A 61 -11.42 -1.75 -0.87
N ARG A 62 -11.34 -1.84 0.46
CA ARG A 62 -12.12 -2.80 1.25
C ARG A 62 -13.62 -2.64 1.03
N LYS A 63 -14.11 -1.40 1.01
CA LYS A 63 -15.54 -1.07 0.90
C LYS A 63 -16.08 -1.13 -0.53
N THR A 64 -15.28 -0.85 -1.56
CA THR A 64 -15.77 -0.77 -2.94
C THR A 64 -15.71 -2.10 -3.69
N ILE A 65 -14.55 -2.77 -3.66
CA ILE A 65 -14.26 -3.93 -4.53
C ILE A 65 -14.13 -5.21 -3.71
N GLY A 66 -13.72 -5.10 -2.45
CA GLY A 66 -13.32 -6.25 -1.66
C GLY A 66 -11.87 -6.67 -1.98
N LEU A 67 -11.09 -6.93 -0.93
CA LEU A 67 -9.64 -7.11 -1.07
C LEU A 67 -9.23 -8.32 -1.90
N SER A 68 -9.93 -9.45 -1.75
CA SER A 68 -9.66 -10.65 -2.53
C SER A 68 -9.90 -10.42 -4.03
N GLN A 69 -10.97 -9.70 -4.37
CA GLN A 69 -11.31 -9.38 -5.76
C GLN A 69 -10.37 -8.33 -6.36
N PHE A 70 -9.89 -7.38 -5.56
CA PHE A 70 -8.85 -6.44 -5.96
C PHE A 70 -7.55 -7.16 -6.33
N TRP A 71 -7.03 -8.00 -5.43
CA TRP A 71 -5.82 -8.78 -5.70
C TRP A 71 -6.01 -9.81 -6.83
N GLY A 72 -7.19 -10.42 -6.94
CA GLY A 72 -7.52 -11.31 -8.06
C GLY A 72 -7.53 -10.60 -9.41
N ARG A 73 -8.03 -9.36 -9.48
CA ARG A 73 -7.95 -8.52 -10.69
C ARG A 73 -6.53 -8.07 -11.00
N LEU A 74 -5.75 -7.75 -9.96
CA LEU A 74 -4.37 -7.32 -10.11
C LEU A 74 -3.49 -8.44 -10.67
N LEU A 75 -3.59 -9.64 -10.09
CA LEU A 75 -2.84 -10.83 -10.54
C LEU A 75 -3.40 -11.41 -11.85
N GLY A 76 -4.71 -11.26 -12.08
CA GLY A 76 -5.37 -11.68 -13.31
C GLY A 76 -5.20 -10.73 -14.49
N HIS A 77 -4.42 -9.64 -14.35
CA HIS A 77 -4.18 -8.73 -15.46
C HIS A 77 -3.39 -9.45 -16.57
N PRO A 78 -3.77 -9.29 -17.86
CA PRO A 78 -3.20 -10.05 -18.97
C PRO A 78 -1.68 -9.91 -19.10
N GLU A 79 -1.10 -8.82 -18.61
CA GLU A 79 0.35 -8.62 -18.58
C GLU A 79 1.07 -9.60 -17.66
N PHE A 80 0.46 -9.98 -16.52
CA PHE A 80 1.03 -10.98 -15.62
C PHE A 80 0.78 -12.41 -16.14
N ILE A 81 -0.38 -12.66 -16.75
CA ILE A 81 -0.75 -13.98 -17.31
C ILE A 81 0.08 -14.32 -18.56
N ARG A 82 0.41 -13.32 -19.40
CA ARG A 82 1.20 -13.55 -20.62
C ARG A 82 2.63 -13.99 -20.31
N ARG A 83 3.19 -13.53 -19.19
CA ARG A 83 4.56 -13.84 -18.77
C ARG A 83 4.72 -15.26 -18.22
N SER A 84 3.68 -15.83 -17.62
CA SER A 84 3.71 -17.21 -17.09
C SER A 84 3.52 -18.30 -18.15
N ARG A 85 3.25 -17.93 -19.41
CA ARG A 85 3.04 -18.88 -20.52
C ARG A 85 4.21 -18.94 -21.51
N SER A 86 5.24 -18.13 -21.26
CA SER A 86 6.48 -18.06 -22.04
C SER A 86 7.68 -18.70 -21.34
N GLU A 87 7.45 -19.31 -20.17
CA GLU A 87 8.38 -20.25 -19.50
C GLU A 87 7.85 -21.67 -19.70
#